data_AF-A0A9Q9CSR0-F1
#
_entry.id   AF-A0A9Q9CSR0-F1
#
_cell.length_a   1.000
_cell.length_b   1.000
_cell.length_c   1.000
_cell.angle_alpha   90.00
_cell.angle_beta   90.00
_cell.angle_gamma   90.00
#
_symmetry.space_group_name_H-M   'P 1'
#
loop_
_entity.id
_entity.type
_entity.pdbx_description
1 polymer ?
#
loop_
_entity_poly.entity_id
_entity_poly.type
_entity_poly.pdbx_seq_one_letter_code
_entity_poly.pdbx_strand_id
1 'polypeptide(L)' 'MRVTVSSCLLGIDCRYCGDGYPQEGILKLIKDHQVIPLCPEQLGGYLLFYGNQLNW' A
#
# COMPACT_ATOMS: atom_id res chain seq x y z
N MET A 1 -7.63 -17.41 -1.01
CA MET A 1 -6.42 -17.35 -1.89
C MET A 1 -5.53 -16.19 -1.45
N ARG A 2 -4.22 -16.25 -1.66
CA ARG A 2 -3.29 -15.15 -1.36
C ARG A 2 -3.13 -14.27 -2.59
N VAL A 3 -3.23 -12.95 -2.41
CA VAL A 3 -3.08 -11.97 -3.48
C VAL A 3 -2.20 -10.83 -3.02
N THR A 4 -1.36 -10.34 -3.92
CA THR A 4 -0.59 -9.11 -3.74
C THR A 4 -1.36 -7.95 -4.33
N VAL A 5 -1.43 -6.84 -3.60
CA VAL A 5 -2.12 -5.63 -4.04
C VAL A 5 -1.21 -4.43 -3.80
N SER A 6 -1.20 -3.48 -4.73
CA SER A 6 -0.47 -2.23 -4.56
C SER A 6 -0.92 -1.52 -3.28
N SER A 7 0.02 -1.24 -2.37
CA SER A 7 -0.28 -0.64 -1.06
C SER A 7 -1.08 0.65 -1.15
N CYS A 8 -0.85 1.47 -2.18
CA CYS A 8 -1.58 2.72 -2.42
C CYS A 8 -3.07 2.51 -2.63
N LEU A 9 -3.48 1.40 -3.26
CA LEU A 9 -4.88 1.04 -3.52
C LEU A 9 -5.62 0.59 -2.25
N LEU A 10 -4.86 0.33 -1.18
CA LEU A 10 -5.36 0.02 0.14
C LEU A 10 -5.40 1.26 1.04
N GLY A 11 -4.98 2.42 0.52
CA GLY A 11 -4.96 3.69 1.25
C GLY A 11 -3.69 3.95 2.05
N ILE A 12 -2.61 3.19 1.83
CA ILE A 12 -1.29 3.49 2.39
C ILE A 12 -0.67 4.62 1.57
N ASP A 13 -0.15 5.69 2.19
CA ASP A 13 0.44 6.81 1.45
C ASP A 13 1.86 6.54 0.93
N CYS A 14 1.96 5.54 0.06
CA CYS A 14 3.20 5.11 -0.55
C CYS A 14 3.39 5.61 -1.99
N ARG A 15 2.54 6.51 -2.50
CA ARG A 15 2.74 7.09 -3.84
C ARG A 15 3.85 8.12 -3.79
N TYR A 16 4.51 8.37 -4.92
CA TYR A 16 5.52 9.41 -5.07
C TYR A 16 5.11 10.81 -4.55
N CYS A 17 3.81 11.12 -4.55
CA CYS A 17 3.23 12.36 -4.05
C CYS A 17 2.88 12.35 -2.55
N GLY A 18 3.14 11.25 -1.84
CA GLY A 18 2.94 11.13 -0.40
C GLY A 18 1.49 10.94 0.05
N ASP A 19 0.60 10.47 -0.84
CA ASP A 19 -0.82 10.21 -0.56
C ASP A 19 -1.24 8.77 -0.95
N GLY A 20 -2.26 8.23 -0.29
CA GLY A 20 -2.93 6.99 -0.66
C GLY A 20 -3.96 7.17 -1.78
N TYR A 21 -4.42 6.08 -2.39
CA TYR A 21 -5.50 6.10 -3.37
C TYR A 21 -6.42 4.87 -3.20
N PRO A 22 -7.16 4.78 -2.08
CA PRO A 22 -7.97 3.61 -1.78
C PRO A 22 -9.04 3.40 -2.86
N GLN A 23 -9.16 2.16 -3.34
CA GLN A 23 -10.15 1.78 -4.35
C GLN A 23 -11.23 0.90 -3.72
N GLU A 24 -12.47 1.39 -3.66
CA GLU A 24 -13.57 0.66 -3.02
C GLU A 24 -13.81 -0.74 -3.60
N GLY A 25 -13.68 -0.90 -4.92
CA GLY A 25 -13.84 -2.21 -5.56
C GLY A 25 -12.80 -3.22 -5.09
N ILE A 26 -11.56 -2.76 -4.91
CA ILE A 26 -10.46 -3.58 -4.39
C ILE A 26 -10.71 -3.89 -2.92
N LEU A 27 -11.05 -2.88 -2.12
CA LEU A 27 -11.35 -3.05 -0.69
C LEU A 27 -12.48 -4.06 -0.44
N LYS A 28 -13.48 -4.12 -1.33
CA LYS A 28 -14.55 -5.12 -1.28
C LYS A 28 -14.04 -6.52 -1.67
N LEU A 29 -13.26 -6.62 -2.75
CA LEU A 29 -12.73 -7.88 -3.27
C LEU A 29 -11.78 -8.58 -2.28
N ILE A 30 -10.97 -7.80 -1.56
CA ILE A 30 -9.92 -8.37 -0.71
C ILE A 30 -10.41 -8.92 0.64
N LYS A 31 -11.66 -8.64 1.05
CA LYS A 31 -12.20 -9.08 2.35
C LYS A 31 -12.12 -10.59 2.55
N ASP A 32 -12.26 -11.34 1.47
CA ASP A 32 -12.24 -12.81 1.47
C ASP A 32 -10.87 -13.40 1.10
N HIS A 33 -9.83 -12.56 1.05
CA HIS A 33 -8.49 -12.92 0.58
C HIS A 33 -7.42 -12.56 1.61
N GLN A 34 -6.35 -13.36 1.66
CA GLN A 34 -5.14 -12.96 2.37
C GLN A 34 -4.37 -12.00 1.48
N VAL A 35 -4.25 -10.74 1.91
CA VAL A 35 -3.60 -9.68 1.14
C VAL A 35 -2.19 -9.45 1.61
N ILE A 36 -1.26 -9.38 0.67
CA ILE A 36 0.10 -8.88 0.89
C ILE A 36 0.17 -7.49 0.26
N PRO A 37 0.16 -6.40 1.06
CA PRO A 37 0.32 -5.04 0.55
C PRO A 37 1.77 -4.86 0.07
N LEU A 38 1.95 -4.38 -1.17
CA LEU A 38 3.27 -4.17 -1.74
C LEU A 38 3.38 -2.82 -2.46
N CYS A 39 4.45 -2.08 -2.21
CA CYS A 39 4.85 -0.92 -2.99
C CYS A 39 6.28 -1.13 -3.50
N PRO A 40 6.49 -1.34 -4.82
CA PRO A 40 7.82 -1.54 -5.37
C PRO A 40 8.76 -0.36 -5.13
N GLU A 41 8.25 0.87 -5.10
CA GLU A 41 9.04 2.08 -4.85
C GLU A 41 9.65 2.04 -3.43
N GLN A 42 8.83 1.76 -2.42
CA GLN A 42 9.29 1.64 -1.03
C GLN A 42 10.26 0.45 -0.83
N LEU A 43 9.99 -0.69 -1.46
CA LEU A 43 10.84 -1.88 -1.37
C LEU A 43 12.14 -1.75 -2.18
N GLY A 44 12.12 -0.94 -3.24
CA GLY A 44 13.28 -0.69 -4.10
C GLY A 44 14.27 0.33 -3.54
N GLY A 45 14.08 0.78 -2.29
CA GLY A 45 14.96 1.76 -1.66
C GLY A 45 14.66 3.21 -2.04
N TYR A 46 13.60 3.47 -2.81
CA TYR A 46 13.06 4.82 -2.95
C TYR A 46 12.24 5.13 -1.71
N LEU A 47 12.94 5.63 -0.69
CA LEU A 47 12.34 6.12 0.54
C LEU A 47 11.53 7.38 0.21
N LEU A 48 10.21 7.26 0.27
CA LEU A 48 9.37 8.40 0.59
C LEU A 48 9.72 8.78 2.02
N PHE A 49 10.37 9.92 2.19
CA PHE A 49 10.62 10.52 3.49
C PHE A 49 9.27 10.87 4.12
N TYR A 50 8.68 9.91 4.81
CA TYR A 50 7.71 10.21 5.85
C TYR A 50 8.48 10.86 6.99
N GLY A 51 8.19 12.14 7.22
CA GLY A 51 8.36 12.71 8.54
C GLY A 51 7.58 11.83 9.53
N ASN A 52 8.34 11.01 10.28
CA ASN A 52 7.93 10.39 11.53
C ASN A 52 6.75 9.38 11.49
N GLN A 53 6.96 8.21 10.90
CA GLN A 53 6.22 7.00 11.31
C GLN A 53 7.05 5.72 11.05
N LEU A 54 8.20 5.63 11.73
CA LEU A 54 8.74 4.33 12.11
C LEU A 54 7.93 3.86 13.34
N ASN A 55 6.92 3.05 13.10
CA ASN A 55 6.40 2.09 14.06
C ASN A 55 6.15 0.80 13.31
N TRP A 56 7.24 0.06 13.07
CA TRP A 56 7.20 -1.40 13.06
C TRP A 56 7.64 -1.84 14.45
#